data_AF-A0ABD6EA17-F1
#
_entry.id   AF-A0ABD6EA17-F1
#
_cell.length_a   1.000
_cell.length_b   1.000
_cell.length_c   1.000
_cell.angle_alpha   90.00
_cell.angle_beta   90.00
_cell.angle_gamma   90.00
#
_symmetry.space_group_name_H-M   'P 1'
#
loop_
_entity.id
_entity.type
_entity.pdbx_description
1 polymer ?
#
loop_
_entity_poly.entity_id
_entity_poly.type
_entity_poly.pdbx_seq_one_letter_code
_entity_poly.pdbx_strand_id
1 'polypeptide(L)'
;MRSSDQLKVVTFGQPRVGDYDLARSHDKLVPNSFRVVHGMDIVPHLPPCDKNGSFAVNGKEARSVNVDNAAFHHATEVWYPDGMEPGDKYIICRGYPIGEDMNCSDKIPFNWSKNLEYIRDHLYYFSHKAC
;
A
#
# COMPACT_ATOMS: atom_id res chain seq x y z
N MET A 1 -4.05 0.85 30.24
CA MET A 1 -3.95 0.52 28.79
C MET A 1 -2.92 1.46 28.18
N ARG A 2 -2.19 1.03 27.13
CA ARG A 2 -1.21 1.89 26.43
C ARG A 2 -1.93 2.98 25.64
N SER A 3 -1.33 4.17 25.53
CA SER A 3 -1.85 5.23 24.65
C SER A 3 -1.50 4.95 23.19
N SER A 4 -2.29 5.50 22.27
CA SER A 4 -2.14 5.29 20.82
C SER A 4 -0.75 5.64 20.28
N ASP A 5 -0.15 6.70 20.78
CA ASP A 5 1.19 7.17 20.39
C ASP A 5 2.33 6.24 20.86
N GLN A 6 2.07 5.37 21.83
CA GLN A 6 3.03 4.36 22.29
C GLN A 6 2.99 3.08 21.45
N LEU A 7 2.03 2.94 20.54
CA LEU A 7 1.94 1.81 19.63
C LEU A 7 2.67 2.13 18.34
N LYS A 8 3.46 1.17 17.86
CA LYS A 8 4.09 1.21 16.55
C LYS A 8 3.73 -0.08 15.82
N VAL A 9 3.21 0.05 14.61
CA VAL A 9 2.86 -1.07 13.75
C VAL A 9 3.67 -0.95 12.47
N VAL A 10 4.31 -2.05 12.08
CA VAL A 10 5.03 -2.17 10.82
C VAL A 10 4.58 -3.46 10.16
N THR A 11 4.09 -3.35 8.93
CA THR A 11 3.67 -4.49 8.11
C THR A 11 4.52 -4.54 6.85
N PHE A 12 4.67 -5.73 6.26
CA PHE A 12 5.42 -5.98 5.03
C PHE A 12 4.51 -6.70 4.06
N GLY A 13 4.38 -6.20 2.82
CA GLY A 13 3.54 -6.84 1.80
C GLY A 13 2.08 -6.98 2.20
N GLN A 14 1.58 -6.10 3.06
CA GLN A 14 0.24 -6.21 3.63
C GLN A 14 -0.84 -5.96 2.57
N PRO A 15 -1.82 -6.86 2.42
CA PRO A 15 -2.99 -6.63 1.56
C PRO A 15 -3.92 -5.56 2.15
N ARG A 16 -4.87 -5.07 1.34
CA ARG A 16 -5.97 -4.24 1.86
C ARG A 16 -6.82 -5.08 2.81
N VAL A 17 -7.03 -4.58 4.02
CA VAL A 17 -7.68 -5.37 5.09
C VAL A 17 -9.16 -5.03 5.27
N GLY A 18 -9.58 -3.83 4.89
CA GLY A 18 -10.98 -3.42 4.96
C GLY A 18 -11.24 -2.21 4.09
N ASP A 19 -12.33 -1.51 4.37
CA ASP A 19 -12.79 -0.36 3.61
C ASP A 19 -12.13 0.95 4.06
N TYR A 20 -12.56 2.04 3.41
CA TYR A 20 -12.10 3.39 3.73
C TYR A 20 -12.34 3.75 5.20
N ASP A 21 -13.49 3.41 5.78
CA ASP A 21 -13.83 3.78 7.16
C ASP A 21 -12.96 3.04 8.17
N LEU A 22 -12.67 1.75 7.93
CA LEU A 22 -11.72 1.00 8.75
C LEU A 22 -10.32 1.60 8.64
N ALA A 23 -9.85 1.91 7.43
CA ALA A 23 -8.53 2.50 7.19
C ALA A 23 -8.37 3.85 7.92
N ARG A 24 -9.36 4.75 7.80
CA ARG A 24 -9.35 6.05 8.49
C ARG A 24 -9.44 5.91 10.01
N SER A 25 -10.17 4.92 10.50
CA SER A 25 -10.26 4.64 11.94
C SER A 25 -8.94 4.12 12.48
N HIS A 26 -8.28 3.22 11.74
CA HIS A 26 -6.96 2.73 12.07
C HIS A 26 -5.92 3.87 12.13
N ASP A 27 -5.88 4.76 11.14
CA ASP A 27 -4.98 5.93 11.13
C ASP A 27 -5.15 6.82 12.37
N LYS A 28 -6.39 6.99 12.85
CA LYS A 28 -6.68 7.79 14.06
C LYS A 28 -6.24 7.09 15.34
N LEU A 29 -6.41 5.77 15.41
CA LEU A 29 -6.17 4.99 16.62
C LEU A 29 -4.71 4.53 16.76
N VAL A 30 -3.98 4.39 15.64
CA VAL A 30 -2.61 3.90 15.58
C VAL A 30 -1.76 4.80 14.66
N PRO A 31 -1.41 6.02 15.11
CA PRO A 31 -0.79 7.02 14.25
C PRO A 31 0.63 6.65 13.78
N ASN A 32 1.35 5.79 14.52
CA ASN A 32 2.68 5.31 14.13
C ASN A 32 2.58 3.96 13.40
N SER A 33 1.82 3.91 12.30
CA SER A 33 1.70 2.72 11.46
C SER A 33 2.33 2.92 10.08
N PHE A 34 3.07 1.90 9.64
CA PHE A 34 3.82 1.91 8.39
C PHE A 34 3.61 0.60 7.62
N ARG A 35 3.24 0.71 6.35
CA ARG A 35 3.15 -0.41 5.41
C ARG A 35 4.36 -0.39 4.50
N VAL A 36 5.24 -1.37 4.62
CA VAL A 36 6.43 -1.48 3.78
C VAL A 36 6.08 -2.32 2.55
N VAL A 37 6.38 -1.79 1.37
CA VAL A 37 6.14 -2.44 0.07
C VAL A 37 7.44 -2.54 -0.72
N HIS A 38 7.73 -3.73 -1.24
CA HIS A 38 8.91 -3.99 -2.05
C HIS A 38 8.56 -4.11 -3.53
N GLY A 39 9.29 -3.38 -4.38
CA GLY A 39 9.28 -3.52 -5.83
C GLY A 39 7.86 -3.55 -6.38
N MET A 40 7.53 -4.66 -7.03
CA MET A 40 6.20 -4.93 -7.58
C MET A 40 5.42 -5.99 -6.80
N ASP A 41 5.63 -6.10 -5.48
CA ASP A 41 4.82 -6.97 -4.63
C ASP A 41 3.33 -6.76 -4.92
N ILE A 42 2.67 -7.82 -5.40
CA ILE A 42 1.28 -7.78 -5.81
C ILE A 42 0.31 -7.79 -4.63
N VAL A 43 0.73 -8.31 -3.47
CA VAL A 43 -0.16 -8.55 -2.33
C VAL A 43 -0.74 -7.25 -1.75
N PRO A 44 0.03 -6.16 -1.60
CA PRO A 44 -0.52 -4.84 -1.28
C PRO A 44 -1.60 -4.35 -2.24
N HIS A 45 -1.64 -4.83 -3.49
CA HIS A 45 -2.66 -4.45 -4.45
C HIS A 45 -3.89 -5.39 -4.42
N LEU A 46 -3.96 -6.31 -3.47
CA LEU A 46 -5.07 -7.23 -3.26
C LEU A 46 -5.78 -7.00 -1.91
N PRO A 47 -7.10 -7.26 -1.81
CA PRO A 47 -8.04 -7.28 -2.92
C PRO A 47 -8.01 -5.97 -3.73
N PRO A 48 -8.38 -5.99 -5.02
CA PRO A 48 -8.36 -4.78 -5.85
C PRO A 48 -9.22 -3.68 -5.24
N CYS A 49 -8.68 -2.47 -5.16
CA CYS A 49 -9.53 -1.29 -4.99
C CYS A 49 -10.30 -1.05 -6.30
N ASP A 50 -11.53 -0.54 -6.21
CA ASP A 50 -12.30 -0.22 -7.41
C ASP A 50 -11.61 0.94 -8.16
N LYS A 51 -11.03 0.60 -9.32
CA LYS A 51 -10.43 1.57 -10.27
C LYS A 51 -11.36 1.85 -11.46
N ASN A 52 -12.55 1.22 -11.52
CA ASN A 52 -13.45 1.19 -12.68
C ASN A 52 -14.64 2.16 -12.59
N GLY A 53 -14.77 2.96 -11.53
CA GLY A 53 -15.75 4.05 -11.47
C GLY A 53 -15.48 5.12 -12.53
N SER A 54 -16.29 5.13 -13.59
CA SER A 54 -16.18 5.98 -14.78
C SER A 54 -16.32 7.47 -14.48
N PHE A 55 -15.28 8.15 -13.99
CA PHE A 55 -15.17 9.62 -14.04
C PHE A 55 -13.69 10.01 -13.92
N ALA A 56 -12.89 9.62 -14.92
CA ALA A 56 -11.75 10.40 -15.35
C ALA A 56 -12.27 11.67 -16.05
N VAL A 57 -12.86 12.59 -15.28
CA VAL A 57 -12.96 13.98 -15.73
C VAL A 57 -11.73 14.66 -15.16
N ASN A 58 -10.69 14.72 -16.01
CA ASN A 58 -9.48 15.51 -15.81
C ASN A 58 -8.47 15.02 -14.75
N GLY A 59 -8.03 13.77 -14.87
CA GLY A 59 -6.63 13.40 -14.61
C GLY A 59 -6.08 13.62 -13.19
N LYS A 60 -6.91 13.67 -12.16
CA LYS A 60 -6.46 13.71 -10.76
C LYS A 60 -7.42 12.88 -9.90
N GLU A 61 -6.84 12.14 -8.96
CA GLU A 61 -7.46 11.40 -7.84
C GLU A 61 -7.81 9.91 -8.08
N ALA A 62 -7.10 9.04 -7.35
CA ALA A 62 -7.43 7.63 -7.21
C ALA A 62 -8.79 7.49 -6.53
N ARG A 63 -9.72 6.78 -7.19
CA ARG A 63 -11.15 6.83 -6.93
C ARG A 63 -11.64 5.69 -6.03
N SER A 64 -10.96 5.45 -4.91
CA SER A 64 -11.39 4.42 -3.94
C SER A 64 -11.96 5.01 -2.64
N VAL A 65 -12.01 6.33 -2.52
CA VAL A 65 -12.50 7.03 -1.33
C VAL A 65 -14.03 7.02 -1.19
N ASN A 66 -14.77 6.73 -2.26
CA ASN A 66 -16.24 6.89 -2.31
C ASN A 66 -16.98 5.70 -2.94
N VAL A 67 -16.42 4.49 -2.83
CA VAL A 67 -17.13 3.27 -3.23
C VAL A 67 -17.42 2.47 -1.97
N ASP A 68 -18.70 2.25 -1.70
CA ASP A 68 -19.15 1.52 -0.52
C ASP A 68 -18.50 0.14 -0.48
N ASN A 69 -17.88 -0.21 0.65
CA ASN A 69 -17.16 -1.46 0.90
C ASN A 69 -15.97 -1.74 -0.04
N ALA A 70 -15.47 -0.75 -0.79
CA ALA A 70 -14.25 -0.94 -1.55
C ALA A 70 -13.04 -1.05 -0.63
N ALA A 71 -12.19 -2.03 -0.90
CA ALA A 71 -10.98 -2.24 -0.14
C ALA A 71 -10.06 -1.02 -0.23
N PHE A 72 -9.54 -0.58 0.91
CA PHE A 72 -8.75 0.64 1.04
C PHE A 72 -7.64 0.45 2.08
N HIS A 73 -6.46 0.96 1.77
CA HIS A 73 -5.32 0.93 2.69
C HIS A 73 -5.33 2.04 3.72
N HIS A 74 -4.87 1.71 4.93
CA HIS A 74 -4.47 2.72 5.90
C HIS A 74 -3.11 3.34 5.54
N ALA A 75 -2.81 4.52 6.10
CA ALA A 75 -1.51 5.18 5.97
C ALA A 75 -0.49 4.59 6.98
N THR A 76 0.82 4.77 6.82
CA THR A 76 1.57 5.38 5.71
C THR A 76 2.32 4.30 4.93
N GLU A 77 2.30 4.36 3.61
CA GLU A 77 3.11 3.43 2.79
C GLU A 77 4.56 3.93 2.67
N VAL A 78 5.49 2.99 2.80
CA VAL A 78 6.92 3.15 2.55
C VAL A 78 7.30 2.18 1.44
N TRP A 79 7.51 2.70 0.24
CA TRP A 79 7.73 1.91 -0.96
C TRP A 79 9.18 1.93 -1.40
N TYR A 80 9.72 0.75 -1.70
CA TYR A 80 11.08 0.55 -2.21
C TYR A 80 10.99 0.08 -3.67
N PRO A 81 11.10 1.00 -4.65
CA PRO A 81 10.83 0.68 -6.06
C PRO A 81 11.89 -0.22 -6.71
N ASP A 82 13.17 -0.03 -6.36
CA ASP A 82 14.30 -0.58 -7.10
C ASP A 82 15.03 -1.72 -6.36
N GLY A 83 14.74 -1.90 -5.06
CA GLY A 83 15.41 -2.88 -4.19
C GLY A 83 15.37 -2.48 -2.72
N MET A 84 15.82 -3.38 -1.84
CA MET A 84 15.88 -3.19 -0.38
C MET A 84 17.27 -3.46 0.22
N GLU A 85 18.33 -3.39 -0.58
CA GLU A 85 19.70 -3.54 -0.11
C GLU A 85 20.19 -2.27 0.61
N PRO A 86 21.25 -2.36 1.44
CA PRO A 86 21.81 -1.19 2.10
C PRO A 86 22.21 -0.09 1.10
N GLY A 87 21.53 1.06 1.19
CA GLY A 87 21.77 2.22 0.32
C GLY A 87 20.65 2.48 -0.69
N ASP A 88 19.78 1.49 -0.93
CA ASP A 88 18.61 1.64 -1.78
C ASP A 88 17.65 2.70 -1.24
N LYS A 89 16.96 3.37 -2.17
CA LYS A 89 16.06 4.48 -1.84
C LYS A 89 14.65 3.96 -1.59
N TYR A 90 13.97 4.64 -0.69
CA TYR A 90 12.55 4.46 -0.45
C TYR A 90 11.80 5.77 -0.67
N ILE A 91 10.50 5.63 -0.92
CA ILE A 91 9.55 6.72 -1.09
C ILE A 91 8.53 6.62 0.04
N ILE A 92 8.29 7.74 0.73
CA ILE A 92 7.18 7.83 1.68
C ILE A 92 5.97 8.35 0.93
N CYS A 93 4.95 7.51 0.80
CA CYS A 93 3.77 7.79 0.00
C CYS A 93 2.80 8.64 0.80
N ARG A 94 2.67 9.90 0.38
CA ARG A 94 1.82 10.92 1.02
C ARG A 94 0.88 11.59 0.01
N GLY A 95 0.88 11.16 -1.24
CA GLY A 95 -0.02 11.66 -2.26
C GLY A 95 -1.48 11.32 -1.96
N TYR A 96 -2.38 12.04 -2.62
CA TYR A 96 -3.81 11.87 -2.46
C TYR A 96 -4.36 10.85 -3.46
N PRO A 97 -5.29 9.96 -3.02
CA PRO A 97 -5.76 9.79 -1.65
C PRO A 97 -4.72 9.11 -0.75
N ILE A 98 -4.61 9.60 0.49
CA ILE A 98 -3.67 9.04 1.47
C ILE A 98 -4.07 7.60 1.75
N GLY A 99 -3.15 6.66 1.51
CA GLY A 99 -3.38 5.22 1.60
C GLY A 99 -3.32 4.51 0.25
N GLU A 100 -3.71 5.18 -0.84
CA GLU A 100 -3.78 4.65 -2.21
C GLU A 100 -3.14 5.63 -3.22
N ASP A 101 -1.90 6.07 -2.94
CA ASP A 101 -1.17 7.06 -3.75
C ASP A 101 -0.74 6.48 -5.11
N MET A 102 -1.39 6.92 -6.18
CA MET A 102 -1.10 6.50 -7.56
C MET A 102 0.29 6.91 -8.08
N ASN A 103 1.11 7.63 -7.31
CA ASN A 103 2.50 7.90 -7.68
C ASN A 103 3.50 6.91 -7.04
N CYS A 104 3.01 6.08 -6.10
CA CYS A 104 3.75 5.04 -5.39
C CYS A 104 3.54 3.66 -6.02
N SER A 105 3.53 2.57 -5.22
CA SER A 105 3.37 1.21 -5.73
C SER A 105 2.09 1.02 -6.53
N ASP A 106 1.00 1.72 -6.17
CA ASP A 106 -0.31 1.61 -6.82
C ASP A 106 -0.34 2.03 -8.30
N LYS A 107 0.73 2.68 -8.77
CA LYS A 107 0.93 3.02 -10.18
C LYS A 107 1.27 1.83 -11.06
N ILE A 108 1.77 0.73 -10.45
CA ILE A 108 2.24 -0.44 -11.19
C ILE A 108 1.01 -1.18 -11.72
N PRO A 109 0.81 -1.26 -13.05
CA PRO A 109 -0.28 -2.04 -13.60
C PRO A 109 0.02 -3.54 -13.47
N PHE A 110 -1.03 -4.32 -13.27
CA PHE A 110 -0.92 -5.77 -13.24
C PHE A 110 -0.59 -6.32 -14.64
N ASN A 111 0.42 -7.16 -14.72
CA ASN A 111 0.91 -7.80 -15.93
C ASN A 111 1.23 -9.27 -15.65
N TRP A 112 0.45 -10.18 -16.24
CA TRP A 112 0.61 -11.64 -16.09
C TRP A 112 2.01 -12.16 -16.43
N SER A 113 2.74 -11.51 -17.33
CA SER A 113 4.11 -11.91 -17.67
C SER A 113 5.12 -11.67 -16.55
N LYS A 114 4.78 -10.86 -15.54
CA LYS A 114 5.65 -10.50 -14.40
C LYS A 114 5.37 -11.32 -13.12
N ASN A 115 4.60 -12.41 -13.21
CA ASN A 115 4.22 -13.22 -12.03
C ASN A 115 5.42 -13.65 -11.15
N LEU A 116 6.55 -14.00 -11.75
CA LEU A 116 7.75 -14.37 -10.98
C LEU A 116 8.34 -13.19 -10.21
N GLU A 117 8.32 -11.99 -10.79
CA GLU A 117 8.79 -10.77 -10.13
C GLU A 117 7.85 -10.39 -8.98
N TYR A 118 6.54 -10.48 -9.18
CA TYR A 118 5.55 -10.26 -8.12
C TYR A 118 5.73 -11.19 -6.93
N ILE A 119 5.89 -12.50 -7.20
CA ILE A 119 6.11 -13.51 -6.15
C ILE A 119 7.44 -13.26 -5.45
N ARG A 120 8.51 -12.96 -6.21
CA ARG A 120 9.82 -12.68 -5.63
C ARG A 120 9.77 -11.44 -4.75
N ASP A 121 9.23 -10.34 -5.24
CA ASP A 121 9.22 -9.07 -4.51
C ASP A 121 8.34 -9.17 -3.26
N HIS A 122 7.27 -9.96 -3.29
CA HIS A 122 6.49 -10.30 -2.09
C HIS A 122 7.26 -11.16 -1.08
N LEU A 123 8.00 -12.17 -1.56
CA LEU A 123 8.69 -13.11 -0.69
C LEU A 123 9.92 -12.50 -0.04
N TYR A 124 10.53 -11.44 -0.58
CA TYR A 124 11.79 -10.91 -0.09
C TYR A 124 11.64 -9.49 0.40
N TYR A 125 11.94 -9.24 1.68
CA TYR A 125 12.00 -7.91 2.27
C TYR A 125 13.34 -7.75 2.99
N PHE A 126 14.13 -6.75 2.62
CA PHE A 126 15.49 -6.51 3.15
C PHE A 126 16.39 -7.76 3.11
N SER A 127 16.41 -8.44 1.95
CA SER A 127 17.17 -9.69 1.73
C SER A 127 16.73 -10.88 2.60
N HIS A 128 15.61 -10.78 3.32
CA HIS A 128 15.03 -11.87 4.10
C HIS A 128 13.80 -12.44 3.40
N LYS A 129 13.78 -13.77 3.24
CA LYS A 129 12.65 -14.48 2.65
C LYS A 129 11.56 -14.71 3.70
N ALA A 130 10.32 -14.34 3.41
CA ALA A 130 9.15 -14.71 4.20
C ALA A 130 8.90 -16.23 4.12
N CYS A 131 8.62 -16.83 5.28
CA CYS A 131 8.46 -18.28 5.47
C CYS A 131 7.03 -18.75 5.20
#